data_AF-A0A1U6GI88-F1
#
_entry.id   AF-A0A1U6GI88-F1
#
_cell.length_a   1.000
_cell.length_b   1.000
_cell.length_c   1.000
_cell.angle_alpha   90.00
_cell.angle_beta   90.00
_cell.angle_gamma   90.00
#
_symmetry.space_group_name_H-M   'P 1'
#
loop_
_entity.id
_entity.type
_entity.pdbx_description
1 polymer ?
#
loop_
_entity_poly.entity_id
_entity_poly.type
_entity_poly.pdbx_seq_one_letter_code
_entity_poly.pdbx_strand_id
1 'polypeptide(L)'
;MICNNCNQENSSDVIVCSNCEQRLSDVQAHTPPPLTAVNIAKDTQNMQNSASSSVESADTLLAAFVGEKYDSYYRDKWFKNHVPTLIADNKSFNIQSFNLAGLLLGASWLCYRKMYLIAFFVVLGINAVDLVLMHLLGMETYNNLGQTSFFIAWAVLTGILGNYFYFNHSVKNIEKVMSNTADPAMVEQELAAKGGTSWVGAIVGSILVVLLSIGISYLFAPDWYWIV
;
A
#
# COMPACT_ATOMS: atom_id res chain seq x y z
N MET A 1 -31.94 -13.67 -3.19
CA MET A 1 -31.47 -12.51 -3.98
C MET A 1 -29.97 -12.57 -4.13
N ILE A 2 -29.44 -12.26 -5.32
CA ILE A 2 -27.99 -12.33 -5.58
C ILE A 2 -27.42 -10.93 -5.46
N CYS A 3 -26.34 -10.77 -4.72
CA CYS A 3 -25.66 -9.49 -4.60
C CYS A 3 -24.95 -9.14 -5.91
N ASN A 4 -25.28 -8.02 -6.55
CA ASN A 4 -24.68 -7.60 -7.81
C ASN A 4 -23.18 -7.25 -7.70
N ASN A 5 -22.64 -7.11 -6.49
CA ASN A 5 -21.24 -6.75 -6.27
C ASN A 5 -20.34 -7.98 -6.07
N CYS A 6 -20.81 -8.99 -5.34
CA CYS A 6 -19.99 -10.17 -5.01
C CYS A 6 -20.60 -11.51 -5.44
N ASN A 7 -21.76 -11.50 -6.10
CA ASN A 7 -22.52 -12.68 -6.54
C ASN A 7 -22.90 -13.67 -5.42
N GLN A 8 -22.83 -13.26 -4.16
CA GLN A 8 -23.30 -14.06 -3.02
C GLN A 8 -24.84 -14.20 -3.08
N GLU A 9 -25.32 -15.43 -2.92
CA GLU A 9 -26.73 -15.69 -2.63
C GLU A 9 -27.06 -15.26 -1.20
N ASN A 10 -28.04 -14.37 -1.07
CA ASN A 10 -28.57 -13.89 0.19
C ASN A 10 -30.07 -14.21 0.26
N SER A 11 -30.58 -14.37 1.48
CA SER A 11 -32.02 -14.55 1.72
C SER A 11 -32.80 -13.30 1.28
N SER A 12 -34.07 -13.46 0.91
CA SER A 12 -34.89 -12.36 0.35
C SER A 12 -35.32 -11.30 1.35
N ASP A 13 -35.07 -11.51 2.64
CA ASP A 13 -35.45 -10.66 3.77
C ASP A 13 -34.28 -9.81 4.31
N VAL A 14 -33.08 -9.95 3.76
CA VAL A 14 -31.90 -9.17 4.20
C VAL A 14 -31.63 -7.95 3.33
N ILE A 15 -31.53 -6.79 3.98
CA ILE A 15 -31.31 -5.48 3.33
C ILE A 15 -29.83 -5.26 3.01
N VAL A 16 -28.92 -6.11 3.53
CA VAL A 16 -27.48 -5.96 3.40
C VAL A 16 -26.85 -7.31 3.08
N CYS A 17 -25.89 -7.33 2.15
CA CYS A 17 -25.19 -8.54 1.75
C CYS A 17 -24.29 -9.06 2.88
N SER A 18 -24.42 -10.34 3.20
CA SER A 18 -23.65 -11.03 4.25
C SER A 18 -22.14 -11.10 4.01
N ASN A 19 -21.67 -10.99 2.76
CA ASN A 19 -20.27 -11.13 2.40
C ASN A 19 -19.54 -9.79 2.13
N CYS A 20 -20.20 -8.81 1.50
CA CYS A 20 -19.57 -7.55 1.10
C CYS A 20 -20.20 -6.31 1.73
N GLU A 21 -21.16 -6.49 2.65
CA GLU A 21 -21.84 -5.43 3.41
C GLU A 21 -22.56 -4.37 2.56
N GLN A 22 -22.72 -4.62 1.27
CA GLN A 22 -23.43 -3.73 0.37
C GLN A 22 -24.93 -3.83 0.56
N ARG A 23 -25.59 -2.67 0.60
CA ARG A 23 -27.05 -2.58 0.71
C ARG A 23 -27.69 -3.19 -0.53
N LEU A 24 -28.61 -4.12 -0.30
CA LEU A 24 -29.38 -4.77 -1.33
C LEU A 24 -30.70 -4.00 -1.48
N SER A 25 -30.89 -3.36 -2.62
CA SER A 25 -32.06 -2.49 -2.86
C SER A 25 -33.30 -3.32 -3.19
N ASP A 26 -34.40 -3.08 -2.46
CA ASP A 26 -35.74 -3.54 -2.83
C ASP A 26 -36.21 -2.79 -4.08
N VAL A 27 -35.89 -3.32 -5.26
CA VAL A 27 -36.48 -2.83 -6.50
C VAL A 27 -37.85 -3.47 -6.64
N GLN A 28 -38.84 -2.74 -6.14
CA GLN A 28 -40.26 -2.93 -6.40
C GLN A 28 -40.49 -3.15 -7.91
N ALA A 29 -41.28 -4.16 -8.26
CA ALA A 29 -41.58 -4.58 -9.62
C ALA A 29 -42.12 -3.41 -10.48
N HIS A 30 -41.23 -2.71 -11.16
CA HIS A 30 -41.55 -1.98 -12.37
C HIS A 30 -41.27 -2.94 -13.52
N THR A 31 -42.31 -3.28 -14.27
CA THR A 31 -42.20 -4.03 -15.53
C THR A 31 -41.05 -3.43 -16.33
N PRO A 32 -40.01 -4.22 -16.67
CA PRO A 32 -38.88 -3.70 -17.42
C PRO A 32 -39.39 -3.15 -18.75
N PRO A 33 -38.90 -1.97 -19.19
CA PRO A 33 -39.15 -1.51 -20.55
C PRO A 33 -38.66 -2.62 -21.51
N PRO A 34 -39.32 -2.78 -22.68
CA PRO A 34 -39.04 -3.89 -23.57
C PRO A 34 -37.55 -3.98 -23.89
N LEU A 35 -37.00 -5.19 -23.78
CA LEU A 35 -35.63 -5.56 -24.14
C LEU A 35 -35.43 -5.34 -25.64
N THR A 36 -35.20 -4.07 -25.98
CA THR A 36 -34.81 -3.64 -27.31
C THR A 36 -33.28 -3.54 -27.33
N ALA A 37 -32.66 -3.88 -28.46
CA ALA A 37 -31.20 -3.80 -28.65
C ALA A 37 -30.63 -2.41 -28.27
N VAL A 38 -31.47 -1.38 -28.33
CA VAL A 38 -31.17 0.00 -27.94
C VAL A 38 -30.91 0.14 -26.43
N ASN A 39 -31.69 -0.52 -25.57
CA ASN A 39 -31.52 -0.44 -24.12
C ASN A 39 -30.27 -1.22 -23.66
N ILE A 40 -29.98 -2.37 -24.29
CA ILE A 40 -28.77 -3.16 -24.04
C ILE A 40 -27.52 -2.38 -24.46
N ALA A 41 -27.54 -1.73 -25.62
CA ALA A 41 -26.44 -0.90 -26.07
C ALA A 41 -26.20 0.30 -25.14
N LYS A 42 -27.28 0.92 -24.64
CA LYS A 42 -27.20 2.08 -23.74
C LYS A 42 -26.66 1.72 -22.35
N ASP A 43 -27.08 0.58 -21.78
CA ASP A 43 -26.56 0.09 -20.50
C ASP A 43 -25.10 -0.37 -20.63
N THR A 44 -24.74 -1.03 -21.74
CA THR A 44 -23.35 -1.42 -22.04
C THR A 44 -22.45 -0.18 -22.20
N GLN A 45 -22.93 0.85 -22.88
CA GLN A 45 -22.21 2.12 -23.03
C GLN A 45 -22.04 2.86 -21.70
N ASN A 46 -23.08 2.89 -20.85
CA ASN A 46 -22.97 3.51 -19.53
C ASN A 46 -22.00 2.76 -18.60
N MET A 47 -21.96 1.43 -18.64
CA MET A 47 -20.98 0.64 -17.87
C MET A 47 -19.56 0.83 -18.39
N GLN A 48 -19.35 0.87 -19.72
CA GLN A 48 -18.04 1.14 -20.30
C GLN A 48 -17.53 2.55 -20.00
N ASN A 49 -18.40 3.56 -20.05
CA ASN A 49 -18.05 4.94 -19.70
C ASN A 49 -17.75 5.12 -18.20
N SER A 50 -18.45 4.39 -17.33
CA SER A 50 -18.20 4.41 -15.88
C SER A 50 -16.90 3.69 -15.51
N ALA A 51 -16.61 2.56 -16.18
CA ALA A 51 -15.36 1.85 -16.00
C ALA A 51 -14.17 2.68 -16.52
N SER A 52 -14.25 3.24 -17.74
CA SER A 52 -13.18 4.05 -18.30
C SER A 52 -12.89 5.31 -17.46
N SER A 53 -13.94 5.98 -16.98
CA SER A 53 -13.77 7.15 -16.09
C SER A 53 -13.19 6.79 -14.72
N SER A 54 -13.60 5.66 -14.13
CA SER A 54 -13.01 5.21 -12.85
C SER A 54 -11.52 4.88 -12.98
N VAL A 55 -11.12 4.29 -14.11
CA VAL A 55 -9.75 3.92 -14.45
C VAL A 55 -8.89 5.15 -14.71
N GLU A 56 -9.40 6.06 -15.54
CA GLU A 56 -8.75 7.34 -15.82
C GLU A 56 -8.60 8.17 -14.53
N SER A 57 -9.58 8.10 -13.62
CA SER A 57 -9.48 8.73 -12.30
C SER A 57 -8.40 8.09 -11.42
N ALA A 58 -8.33 6.76 -11.35
CA ALA A 58 -7.35 6.07 -10.51
C ALA A 58 -5.91 6.32 -10.99
N ASP A 59 -5.70 6.29 -12.31
CA ASP A 59 -4.41 6.55 -12.94
C ASP A 59 -3.95 7.99 -12.65
N THR A 60 -4.85 8.96 -12.82
CA THR A 60 -4.57 10.38 -12.58
C THR A 60 -4.28 10.68 -11.11
N LEU A 61 -5.07 10.12 -10.19
CA LEU A 61 -4.88 10.32 -8.75
C LEU A 61 -3.57 9.69 -8.26
N LEU A 62 -3.24 8.49 -8.75
CA LEU A 62 -1.96 7.85 -8.45
C LEU A 62 -0.79 8.63 -9.07
N ALA A 63 -0.92 9.15 -10.29
CA ALA A 63 0.09 10.01 -10.90
C ALA A 63 0.33 11.28 -10.07
N ALA A 64 -0.73 11.96 -9.65
CA ALA A 64 -0.66 13.16 -8.81
C ALA A 64 0.02 12.89 -7.46
N PHE A 65 -0.30 11.76 -6.81
CA PHE A 65 0.33 11.38 -5.54
C PHE A 65 1.77 10.89 -5.71
N VAL A 66 2.05 10.04 -6.69
CA VAL A 66 3.36 9.38 -6.83
C VAL A 66 4.39 10.32 -7.46
N GLY A 67 3.94 11.22 -8.33
CA GLY A 67 4.75 12.17 -9.08
C GLY A 67 5.47 11.53 -10.27
N GLU A 68 6.60 12.13 -10.67
CA GLU A 68 7.34 11.83 -11.90
C GLU A 68 7.66 10.34 -12.15
N LYS A 69 7.78 9.54 -11.09
CA LYS A 69 8.09 8.10 -11.20
C LYS A 69 6.87 7.22 -11.43
N TYR A 70 5.66 7.78 -11.47
CA TYR A 70 4.45 7.01 -11.67
C TYR A 70 4.48 6.28 -13.01
N ASP A 71 4.44 7.03 -14.12
CA ASP A 71 4.36 6.47 -15.48
C ASP A 71 5.60 5.66 -15.84
N SER A 72 6.77 6.13 -15.43
CA SER A 72 8.06 5.52 -15.82
C SER A 72 8.45 4.27 -15.02
N TYR A 73 7.81 4.00 -13.88
CA TYR A 73 8.26 2.93 -12.97
C TYR A 73 7.13 2.24 -12.21
N TYR A 74 6.25 2.99 -11.55
CA TYR A 74 5.28 2.41 -10.62
C TYR A 74 4.07 1.83 -11.32
N ARG A 75 3.57 2.50 -12.37
CA ARG A 75 2.38 2.09 -13.10
C ARG A 75 2.51 0.66 -13.62
N ASP A 76 3.59 0.37 -14.36
CA ASP A 76 3.84 -0.98 -14.89
C ASP A 76 4.15 -2.01 -13.79
N LYS A 77 4.81 -1.61 -12.70
CA LYS A 77 5.11 -2.54 -11.59
C LYS A 77 3.87 -2.95 -10.81
N TRP A 78 2.92 -2.05 -10.64
CA TRP A 78 1.68 -2.33 -9.92
C TRP A 78 0.63 -2.99 -10.81
N PHE A 79 0.57 -2.58 -12.09
CA PHE A 79 -0.54 -2.92 -12.98
C PHE A 79 -0.13 -3.63 -14.27
N LYS A 80 1.06 -4.26 -14.35
CA LYS A 80 1.64 -4.91 -15.54
C LYS A 80 0.65 -5.52 -16.56
N ASN A 81 -0.41 -6.18 -16.08
CA ASN A 81 -1.47 -6.79 -16.90
C ASN A 81 -2.89 -6.47 -16.40
N HIS A 82 -3.04 -5.47 -15.53
CA HIS A 82 -4.33 -5.10 -14.93
C HIS A 82 -4.57 -3.61 -15.13
N VAL A 83 -5.81 -3.21 -14.93
CA VAL A 83 -6.18 -1.81 -15.04
C VAL A 83 -5.82 -1.10 -13.73
N PRO A 84 -5.34 0.17 -13.75
CA PRO A 84 -5.13 0.94 -12.54
C PRO A 84 -6.40 0.97 -11.66
N THR A 85 -6.23 0.64 -10.38
CA THR A 85 -7.31 0.68 -9.40
C THR A 85 -6.79 1.22 -8.08
N LEU A 86 -7.69 1.80 -7.28
CA LEU A 86 -7.41 2.25 -5.92
C LEU A 86 -7.74 1.15 -4.89
N ILE A 87 -7.68 -0.12 -5.29
CA ILE A 87 -7.97 -1.24 -4.39
C ILE A 87 -6.67 -1.97 -4.11
N ALA A 88 -6.23 -1.93 -2.86
CA ALA A 88 -5.15 -2.78 -2.38
C ALA A 88 -5.69 -4.21 -2.17
N ASP A 89 -5.75 -5.00 -3.24
CA ASP A 89 -6.11 -6.41 -3.12
C ASP A 89 -4.98 -7.17 -2.42
N ASN A 90 -5.22 -7.57 -1.17
CA ASN A 90 -4.27 -8.34 -0.37
C ASN A 90 -4.11 -9.79 -0.87
N LYS A 91 -5.00 -10.29 -1.74
CA LYS A 91 -4.92 -11.65 -2.29
C LYS A 91 -3.97 -11.76 -3.49
N SER A 92 -3.79 -10.67 -4.24
CA SER A 92 -2.86 -10.61 -5.36
C SER A 92 -1.58 -9.89 -4.92
N PHE A 93 -0.84 -10.52 -4.00
CA PHE A 93 0.49 -10.04 -3.63
C PHE A 93 1.43 -10.24 -4.82
N ASN A 94 1.55 -9.23 -5.69
CA ASN A 94 2.40 -9.33 -6.87
C ASN A 94 3.88 -9.14 -6.47
N ILE A 95 4.50 -10.26 -6.08
CA ILE A 95 5.91 -10.39 -5.67
C ILE A 95 6.87 -9.92 -6.79
N GLN A 96 6.39 -9.69 -8.02
CA GLN A 96 7.22 -9.22 -9.14
C GLN A 96 7.66 -7.75 -9.06
N SER A 97 7.19 -6.99 -8.06
CA SER A 97 7.58 -5.57 -7.92
C SER A 97 8.83 -5.37 -7.06
N PHE A 98 9.91 -6.13 -7.30
CA PHE A 98 11.19 -5.92 -6.59
C PHE A 98 11.64 -4.45 -6.64
N ASN A 99 12.03 -3.94 -5.49
CA ASN A 99 12.42 -2.56 -5.24
C ASN A 99 13.93 -2.48 -4.96
N LEU A 100 14.72 -2.21 -6.00
CA LEU A 100 16.17 -2.10 -5.86
C LEU A 100 16.59 -0.94 -4.94
N ALA A 101 15.88 0.20 -4.99
CA ALA A 101 16.18 1.33 -4.13
C ALA A 101 15.87 1.02 -2.66
N GLY A 102 14.75 0.32 -2.41
CA GLY A 102 14.41 -0.21 -1.10
C GLY A 102 15.43 -1.24 -0.60
N LEU A 103 15.95 -2.13 -1.46
CA LEU A 103 17.01 -3.05 -1.04
C LEU A 103 18.28 -2.30 -0.59
N LEU A 104 18.76 -1.36 -1.41
CA LEU A 104 20.04 -0.68 -1.19
C LEU A 104 19.99 0.38 -0.08
N LEU A 105 18.86 1.08 0.08
CA LEU A 105 18.72 2.21 1.00
C LEU A 105 17.76 1.93 2.18
N GLY A 106 17.02 0.84 2.14
CA GLY A 106 15.98 0.42 3.10
C GLY A 106 15.16 1.54 3.72
N ALA A 107 15.26 1.72 5.04
CA ALA A 107 14.44 2.68 5.76
C ALA A 107 14.60 4.13 5.24
N SER A 108 15.77 4.49 4.72
CA SER A 108 16.01 5.78 4.07
C SER A 108 15.14 5.96 2.83
N TRP A 109 14.95 4.91 2.03
CA TRP A 109 14.04 4.96 0.88
C TRP A 109 12.58 5.12 1.31
N LEU A 110 12.17 4.45 2.39
CA LEU A 110 10.83 4.63 2.96
C LEU A 110 10.61 6.09 3.38
N CYS A 111 11.58 6.69 4.07
CA CYS A 111 11.52 8.09 4.48
C CYS A 111 11.56 9.07 3.29
N TYR A 112 12.35 8.76 2.25
CA TYR A 112 12.38 9.52 1.00
C TYR A 112 11.00 9.59 0.33
N ARG A 113 10.21 8.50 0.42
CA ARG A 113 8.82 8.43 -0.09
C ARG A 113 7.77 8.81 0.94
N LYS A 114 8.16 9.53 2.00
CA LYS A 114 7.30 10.04 3.07
C LYS A 114 6.53 8.96 3.85
N MET A 115 6.99 7.70 3.80
CA MET A 115 6.41 6.57 4.54
C MET A 115 6.99 6.46 5.96
N TYR A 116 6.95 7.55 6.74
CA TYR A 116 7.66 7.64 8.03
C TYR A 116 7.19 6.62 9.07
N LEU A 117 5.88 6.39 9.17
CA LEU A 117 5.33 5.41 10.11
C LEU A 117 5.72 3.97 9.72
N ILE A 118 5.73 3.67 8.42
CA ILE A 118 6.16 2.34 7.93
C ILE A 118 7.64 2.15 8.22
N ALA A 119 8.48 3.17 7.98
CA ALA A 119 9.90 3.13 8.32
C ALA A 119 10.12 2.88 9.82
N PHE A 120 9.37 3.58 10.68
CA PHE A 120 9.42 3.39 12.13
C PHE A 120 9.10 1.95 12.54
N PHE A 121 7.97 1.39 12.08
CA PHE A 121 7.57 0.02 12.45
C PHE A 121 8.49 -1.05 11.85
N VAL A 122 9.02 -0.86 10.64
CA VAL A 122 10.01 -1.77 10.04
C VAL A 122 11.28 -1.80 10.87
N VAL A 123 11.81 -0.63 11.25
CA VAL A 123 13.03 -0.53 12.06
C VAL A 123 12.80 -1.10 13.45
N LEU A 124 11.66 -0.80 14.08
CA LEU A 124 11.28 -1.36 15.37
C LEU A 124 11.19 -2.90 15.32
N GLY A 125 10.52 -3.44 14.30
CA GLY A 125 10.37 -4.88 14.10
C GLY A 125 11.70 -5.60 13.88
N ILE A 126 12.58 -5.04 13.04
CA ILE A 126 13.92 -5.59 12.81
C ILE A 126 14.74 -5.58 14.10
N ASN A 127 14.76 -4.46 14.84
CA ASN A 127 15.49 -4.37 16.11
C ASN A 127 14.92 -5.34 17.17
N ALA A 128 13.59 -5.49 17.23
CA ALA A 128 12.97 -6.43 18.17
C ALA A 128 13.38 -7.88 17.89
N VAL A 129 13.38 -8.29 16.62
CA VAL A 129 13.84 -9.63 16.22
C VAL A 129 15.32 -9.80 16.52
N ASP A 130 16.14 -8.81 16.18
CA ASP A 130 17.59 -8.83 16.40
C ASP A 130 17.94 -8.97 17.90
N LEU A 131 17.28 -8.19 18.76
CA LEU A 131 17.42 -8.30 20.22
C LEU A 131 17.02 -9.68 20.74
N VAL A 132 15.92 -10.25 20.24
CA VAL A 132 15.51 -11.61 20.62
C VAL A 132 16.59 -12.62 20.22
N LEU A 133 17.12 -12.54 19.00
CA LEU A 133 18.21 -13.41 18.54
C LEU A 133 19.46 -13.25 19.40
N MET A 134 19.81 -12.02 19.78
CA MET A 134 20.94 -11.72 20.64
C MET A 134 20.82 -12.42 22.00
N HIS A 135 19.66 -12.35 22.65
CA HIS A 135 19.44 -13.00 23.95
C HIS A 135 19.35 -14.52 23.88
N LEU A 136 18.89 -15.08 22.76
CA LEU A 136 18.68 -16.52 22.62
C LEU A 136 19.93 -17.29 22.15
N LEU A 137 20.72 -16.69 21.26
CA LEU A 137 21.80 -17.40 20.56
C LEU A 137 23.17 -17.29 21.25
N GLY A 138 23.36 -16.29 22.11
CA GLY A 138 24.66 -15.98 22.72
C GLY A 138 25.68 -15.43 21.71
N MET A 139 26.82 -14.94 22.21
CA MET A 139 27.78 -14.16 21.42
C MET A 139 28.27 -14.86 20.14
N GLU A 140 28.80 -16.08 20.25
CA GLU A 140 29.44 -16.78 19.13
C GLU A 140 28.45 -17.07 17.99
N THR A 141 27.28 -17.63 18.33
CA THR A 141 26.24 -17.95 17.34
C THR A 141 25.63 -16.70 16.74
N TYR A 142 25.39 -15.65 17.55
CA TYR A 142 24.86 -14.38 17.06
C TYR A 142 25.84 -13.68 16.11
N ASN A 143 27.15 -13.67 16.41
CA ASN A 143 28.13 -13.06 15.51
C ASN A 143 28.20 -13.77 14.14
N ASN A 144 27.97 -15.08 14.11
CA ASN A 144 27.94 -15.85 12.86
C ASN A 144 26.62 -15.69 12.08
N LEU A 145 25.48 -15.58 12.76
CA LEU A 145 24.16 -15.63 12.13
C LEU A 145 23.44 -14.27 12.08
N GLY A 146 23.56 -13.47 13.14
CA GLY A 146 22.80 -12.24 13.38
C GLY A 146 22.95 -11.21 12.26
N GLN A 147 24.18 -10.95 11.79
CA GLN A 147 24.40 -10.00 10.69
C GLN A 147 23.74 -10.44 9.38
N THR A 148 23.78 -11.75 9.08
CA THR A 148 23.14 -12.30 7.88
C THR A 148 21.62 -12.23 8.00
N SER A 149 21.07 -12.56 9.17
CA SER A 149 19.63 -12.47 9.44
C SER A 149 19.10 -11.04 9.33
N PHE A 150 19.85 -10.05 9.83
CA PHE A 150 19.53 -8.64 9.68
C PHE A 150 19.42 -8.24 8.20
N PHE A 151 20.44 -8.58 7.40
CA PHE A 151 20.45 -8.24 5.98
C PHE A 151 19.30 -8.91 5.21
N ILE A 152 18.96 -10.15 5.54
CA ILE A 152 17.82 -10.86 4.93
C ILE A 152 16.50 -10.17 5.31
N ALA A 153 16.28 -9.89 6.60
CA ALA A 153 15.07 -9.22 7.07
C ALA A 153 14.89 -7.85 6.38
N TRP A 154 15.98 -7.08 6.30
CA TRP A 154 16.04 -5.83 5.56
C TRP A 154 15.68 -6.03 4.09
N ALA A 155 16.34 -6.94 3.38
CA ALA A 155 16.13 -7.20 1.96
C ALA A 155 14.68 -7.61 1.65
N VAL A 156 14.07 -8.42 2.50
CA VAL A 156 12.66 -8.82 2.36
C VAL A 156 11.75 -7.61 2.57
N LEU A 157 11.86 -6.93 3.71
CA LEU A 157 10.92 -5.86 4.10
C LEU A 157 10.97 -4.65 3.18
N THR A 158 12.16 -4.23 2.75
CA THR A 158 12.30 -3.00 1.95
C THR A 158 12.52 -3.29 0.47
N GLY A 159 13.21 -4.38 0.13
CA GLY A 159 13.45 -4.79 -1.25
C GLY A 159 12.25 -5.49 -1.88
N ILE A 160 11.63 -6.45 -1.20
CA ILE A 160 10.50 -7.20 -1.77
C ILE A 160 9.18 -6.49 -1.49
N LEU A 161 8.93 -6.09 -0.24
CA LEU A 161 7.65 -5.51 0.16
C LEU A 161 7.57 -3.98 -0.03
N GLY A 162 8.69 -3.30 -0.30
CA GLY A 162 8.74 -1.84 -0.33
C GLY A 162 7.78 -1.20 -1.34
N ASN A 163 7.66 -1.77 -2.54
CA ASN A 163 6.73 -1.25 -3.56
C ASN A 163 5.27 -1.53 -3.22
N TYR A 164 4.98 -2.63 -2.53
CA TYR A 164 3.65 -2.93 -1.99
C TYR A 164 3.27 -1.94 -0.88
N PHE A 165 4.18 -1.70 0.08
CA PHE A 165 3.96 -0.70 1.12
C PHE A 165 3.70 0.68 0.53
N TYR A 166 4.44 1.05 -0.52
CA TYR A 166 4.25 2.34 -1.16
C TYR A 166 2.92 2.44 -1.92
N PHE A 167 2.49 1.37 -2.59
CA PHE A 167 1.17 1.34 -3.23
C PHE A 167 0.04 1.52 -2.20
N ASN A 168 0.04 0.70 -1.15
CA ASN A 168 -0.97 0.77 -0.08
C ASN A 168 -0.95 2.14 0.63
N HIS A 169 0.23 2.71 0.86
CA HIS A 169 0.38 4.05 1.40
C HIS A 169 -0.24 5.11 0.46
N SER A 170 -0.03 4.99 -0.85
CA SER A 170 -0.58 5.91 -1.85
C SER A 170 -2.10 5.85 -1.87
N VAL A 171 -2.68 4.65 -1.97
CA VAL A 171 -4.14 4.44 -1.96
C VAL A 171 -4.78 5.03 -0.71
N LYS A 172 -4.27 4.72 0.49
CA LYS A 172 -4.82 5.25 1.74
C LYS A 172 -4.78 6.77 1.84
N ASN A 173 -3.73 7.40 1.31
CA ASN A 173 -3.67 8.87 1.29
C ASN A 173 -4.63 9.45 0.27
N ILE A 174 -4.79 8.82 -0.90
CA ILE A 174 -5.75 9.21 -1.93
C ILE A 174 -7.18 9.16 -1.39
N GLU A 175 -7.58 8.04 -0.80
CA GLU A 175 -8.90 7.88 -0.16
C GLU A 175 -9.15 8.94 0.91
N LYS A 176 -8.12 9.24 1.72
CA LYS A 176 -8.20 10.27 2.76
C LYS A 176 -8.35 11.67 2.18
N VAL A 177 -7.69 12.02 1.08
CA VAL A 177 -7.85 13.34 0.46
C VAL A 177 -9.21 13.44 -0.22
N MET A 178 -9.62 12.43 -0.99
CA MET A 178 -10.91 12.42 -1.68
C MET A 178 -12.11 12.49 -0.73
N SER A 179 -12.00 11.93 0.48
CA SER A 179 -13.07 12.00 1.48
C SER A 179 -13.17 13.37 2.19
N ASN A 180 -12.12 14.19 2.15
CA ASN A 180 -12.06 15.48 2.84
C ASN A 180 -12.16 16.69 1.91
N THR A 181 -12.00 16.50 0.60
CA THR A 181 -11.91 17.59 -0.38
C THR A 181 -12.90 17.35 -1.51
N ALA A 182 -13.84 18.29 -1.69
CA ALA A 182 -14.93 18.17 -2.66
C ALA A 182 -14.55 18.65 -4.08
N ASP A 183 -13.57 19.54 -4.20
CA ASP A 183 -13.11 20.08 -5.49
C ASP A 183 -11.99 19.21 -6.08
N PRO A 184 -12.19 18.62 -7.29
CA PRO A 184 -11.17 17.81 -7.96
C PRO A 184 -9.83 18.52 -8.16
N ALA A 185 -9.82 19.82 -8.47
CA ALA A 185 -8.56 20.56 -8.68
C ALA A 185 -7.77 20.70 -7.37
N MET A 186 -8.47 20.86 -6.25
CA MET A 186 -7.86 20.89 -4.93
C MET A 186 -7.35 19.50 -4.49
N VAL A 187 -8.03 18.42 -4.88
CA VAL A 187 -7.60 17.04 -4.62
C VAL A 187 -6.22 16.80 -5.23
N GLU A 188 -6.03 17.07 -6.52
CA GLU A 188 -4.75 16.84 -7.19
C GLU A 188 -3.60 17.63 -6.55
N GLN A 189 -3.84 18.91 -6.23
CA GLN A 189 -2.86 19.75 -5.56
C GLN A 189 -2.48 19.20 -4.18
N GLU A 190 -3.45 18.75 -3.38
CA GLU A 190 -3.21 18.20 -2.06
C GLU A 190 -2.47 16.85 -2.13
N LEU A 191 -2.79 16.01 -3.12
CA LEU A 191 -2.09 14.76 -3.38
C LEU A 191 -0.62 14.99 -3.74
N ALA A 192 -0.33 15.93 -4.63
CA ALA A 192 1.03 16.28 -4.99
C ALA A 192 1.85 16.80 -3.79
N ALA A 193 1.22 17.55 -2.88
CA ALA A 193 1.87 18.03 -1.66
C ALA A 193 2.16 16.90 -0.65
N LYS A 194 1.20 15.98 -0.46
CA LYS A 194 1.34 14.85 0.48
C LYS A 194 2.26 13.75 -0.05
N GLY A 195 2.22 13.50 -1.35
CA GLY A 195 2.97 12.43 -2.00
C GLY A 195 4.35 12.85 -2.50
N GLY A 196 4.81 12.23 -3.59
CA GLY A 196 6.09 12.50 -4.22
C GLY A 196 7.28 12.02 -3.39
N THR A 197 8.32 12.86 -3.35
CA THR A 197 9.60 12.55 -2.70
C THR A 197 10.04 13.68 -1.76
N SER A 198 10.92 13.37 -0.81
CA SER A 198 11.45 14.35 0.14
C SER A 198 12.89 14.03 0.51
N TRP A 199 13.84 14.84 0.06
CA TRP A 199 15.25 14.75 0.47
C TRP A 199 15.44 15.07 1.95
N VAL A 200 14.70 16.04 2.48
CA VAL A 200 14.70 16.34 3.92
C VAL A 200 14.17 15.13 4.70
N GLY A 201 13.09 14.52 4.22
CA GLY A 201 12.55 13.28 4.78
C GLY A 201 13.56 12.14 4.74
N ALA A 202 14.27 11.97 3.63
CA ALA A 202 15.34 10.99 3.52
C ALA A 202 16.44 11.22 4.56
N ILE A 203 17.00 12.43 4.65
CA ILE A 203 18.14 12.73 5.53
C ILE A 203 17.72 12.70 7.00
N VAL A 204 16.73 13.52 7.38
CA VAL A 204 16.29 13.63 8.78
C VAL A 204 15.65 12.34 9.26
N GLY A 205 14.81 11.71 8.43
CA GLY A 205 14.20 10.42 8.74
C GLY A 205 15.25 9.33 8.93
N SER A 206 16.29 9.28 8.08
CA SER A 206 17.40 8.32 8.24
C SER A 206 18.14 8.51 9.55
N ILE A 207 18.45 9.77 9.91
CA ILE A 207 19.12 10.08 11.19
C ILE A 207 18.24 9.60 12.35
N LEU A 208 16.94 9.89 12.33
CA LEU A 208 16.03 9.50 13.42
C LEU A 208 15.90 7.98 13.56
N VAL A 209 15.80 7.22 12.46
CA VAL A 209 15.72 5.76 12.56
C VAL A 209 17.05 5.12 12.99
N VAL A 210 18.19 5.69 12.62
CA VAL A 210 19.50 5.25 13.11
C VAL A 210 19.63 5.53 14.60
N LEU A 211 19.27 6.73 15.06
CA LEU A 211 19.27 7.08 16.48
C LEU A 211 18.32 6.20 17.29
N LEU A 212 17.14 5.88 16.73
CA LEU A 212 16.21 4.93 17.33
C LEU A 212 16.85 3.54 17.48
N SER A 213 17.49 3.04 16.43
CA SER A 213 18.16 1.74 16.47
C SER A 213 19.28 1.71 17.52
N ILE A 214 20.15 2.73 17.54
CA ILE A 214 21.22 2.87 18.53
C ILE A 214 20.64 2.94 19.95
N GLY A 215 19.59 3.74 20.16
CA GLY A 215 18.94 3.86 21.46
C GLY A 215 18.33 2.55 21.94
N ILE A 216 17.69 1.78 21.04
CA ILE A 216 17.15 0.45 21.36
C ILE A 216 18.28 -0.50 21.73
N SER A 217 19.34 -0.61 20.92
CA SER A 217 20.48 -1.45 21.23
C SER A 217 21.12 -1.05 22.56
N TYR A 218 21.36 0.25 22.80
CA TYR A 218 21.95 0.77 24.04
C TYR A 218 21.16 0.36 25.29
N LEU A 219 19.83 0.40 25.23
CA LEU A 219 18.98 0.13 26.38
C LEU A 219 18.74 -1.36 26.63
N PHE A 220 18.77 -2.18 25.59
CA PHE A 220 18.25 -3.55 25.65
C PHE A 220 19.24 -4.63 25.22
N ALA A 221 20.36 -4.29 24.58
CA ALA A 221 21.36 -5.30 24.23
C ALA A 221 22.02 -5.90 25.49
N PRO A 222 22.31 -7.20 25.52
CA PRO A 222 23.05 -7.84 26.60
C PRO A 222 24.48 -7.28 26.69
N ASP A 223 25.04 -7.30 27.92
CA ASP A 223 26.33 -6.67 28.26
C ASP A 223 27.48 -7.07 27.31
N TRP A 224 27.47 -8.32 26.86
CA TRP A 224 28.53 -8.85 25.99
C TRP A 224 28.58 -8.18 24.61
N TYR A 225 27.50 -7.53 24.17
CA TYR A 225 27.44 -6.82 22.89
C TYR A 225 28.38 -5.62 22.83
N TRP A 226 28.69 -5.00 23.98
CA TRP A 226 29.51 -3.78 24.07
C TRP A 226 31.00 -4.05 24.31
N ILE A 227 31.37 -5.29 24.60
CA ILE A 227 32.73 -5.68 24.99
C ILE A 227 33.59 -6.01 23.75
N VAL A 228 32.97 -6.12 22.58
CA VAL A 228 33.57 -6.44 21.27
C VAL A 228 33.60 -5.19 20.40
#